data_AF-A0A918JXW4-F1
#
_entry.id   AF-A0A918JXW4-F1
#
_cell.length_a   1.000
_cell.length_b   1.000
_cell.length_c   1.000
_cell.angle_alpha   90.00
_cell.angle_beta   90.00
_cell.angle_gamma   90.00
#
_symmetry.space_group_name_H-M   'P 1'
#
loop_
_entity.id
_entity.type
_entity.pdbx_description
1 polymer ?
#
loop_
_entity_poly.entity_id
_entity_poly.type
_entity_poly.pdbx_seq_one_letter_code
_entity_poly.pdbx_strand_id
1 'polypeptide(L)'
;MSSLIELLNTIDHSRDKRKYFADLILKHPELLPELLSICALVEDEISCRATWGLEFLCKNNLNSILPYLDEILQFTPAIYRHPAVRPMAKIFEYLSIDFYKKKSPKIQKHLSTKHREKITEICFDWLITDQKVAAKAYSMTSLYLLGTEFNWVHPELKIVLENSYHSGSAAYKARARMVLEKIK
;
A
#
# COMPACT_ATOMS: atom_id res chain seq x y z
N MET A 1 17.21 -5.77 25.67
CA MET A 1 16.89 -5.44 24.28
C MET A 1 15.42 -5.03 24.30
N SER A 2 15.09 -3.78 23.98
CA SER A 2 13.68 -3.33 23.97
C SER A 2 12.88 -4.14 22.97
N SER A 3 11.68 -4.58 23.35
CA SER A 3 10.79 -5.32 22.46
C SER A 3 10.43 -4.47 21.23
N LEU A 4 10.10 -5.11 20.10
CA LEU A 4 9.66 -4.39 18.90
C LEU A 4 8.44 -3.50 19.19
N ILE A 5 7.56 -3.95 20.09
CA ILE A 5 6.39 -3.23 20.60
C ILE A 5 6.80 -1.92 21.30
N GLU A 6 7.79 -1.96 22.20
CA GLU A 6 8.30 -0.73 22.85
C GLU A 6 8.81 0.27 21.81
N LEU A 7 9.53 -0.22 20.79
CA LEU A 7 10.04 0.64 19.73
C LEU A 7 8.91 1.23 18.87
N LEU A 8 7.91 0.43 18.49
CA LEU A 8 6.72 0.90 17.77
C LEU A 8 5.97 1.98 18.56
N ASN A 9 5.94 1.88 19.89
CA ASN A 9 5.34 2.89 20.76
C ASN A 9 6.07 4.23 20.72
N THR A 10 7.35 4.26 20.34
CA THR A 10 8.09 5.51 20.14
C THR A 10 7.83 6.16 18.78
N ILE A 11 7.32 5.41 17.80
CA ILE A 11 7.04 5.89 16.44
C ILE A 11 5.83 6.82 16.46
N ASP A 12 6.01 7.98 15.82
CA ASP A 12 4.95 8.94 15.55
C ASP A 12 5.00 9.36 14.06
N HIS A 13 4.33 10.46 13.73
CA HIS A 13 4.32 11.00 12.38
C HIS A 13 5.65 11.62 11.94
N SER A 14 6.64 11.77 12.83
CA SER A 14 7.97 12.27 12.51
C SER A 14 8.65 11.39 11.47
N ARG A 15 9.28 12.05 10.49
CA ARG A 15 10.08 11.38 9.48
C ARG A 15 11.32 10.73 10.09
N ASP A 16 11.93 11.36 11.09
CA ASP A 16 13.19 10.89 11.66
C ASP A 16 13.00 9.62 12.49
N LYS A 17 11.90 9.55 13.28
CA LYS A 17 11.57 8.34 14.04
C LYS A 17 11.22 7.16 13.13
N ARG A 18 10.43 7.40 12.08
CA ARG A 18 10.10 6.36 11.09
C ARG A 18 11.33 5.91 10.30
N LYS A 19 12.27 6.82 10.02
CA LYS A 19 13.55 6.49 9.40
C LYS A 19 14.40 5.62 10.32
N TYR A 20 14.57 6.02 11.58
CA TYR A 20 15.30 5.25 12.57
C TYR A 20 14.74 3.82 12.69
N PHE A 21 13.42 3.69 12.76
CA PHE A 21 12.76 2.39 12.80
C PHE A 21 13.06 1.54 11.55
N ALA A 22 12.89 2.11 10.35
CA ALA A 22 13.18 1.41 9.11
C ALA A 22 14.66 0.98 9.01
N ASP A 23 15.58 1.85 9.40
CA ASP A 23 17.02 1.56 9.43
C ASP A 23 17.34 0.44 10.43
N LEU A 24 16.61 0.36 11.54
CA LEU A 24 16.74 -0.72 12.52
C LEU A 24 16.25 -2.06 11.94
N ILE A 25 15.08 -2.10 11.30
CA ILE A 25 14.59 -3.33 10.64
C ILE A 25 15.53 -3.76 9.50
N LEU A 26 16.14 -2.83 8.79
CA LEU A 26 17.13 -3.15 7.75
C LEU A 26 18.41 -3.77 8.31
N LYS A 27 18.83 -3.37 9.51
CA LYS A 27 19.97 -3.97 10.21
C LYS A 27 19.63 -5.32 10.85
N HIS A 28 18.35 -5.51 11.19
CA HIS A 28 17.82 -6.68 11.86
C HIS A 28 16.63 -7.26 11.08
N PRO A 29 16.86 -7.83 9.87
CA PRO A 29 15.78 -8.35 9.02
C PRO A 29 14.99 -9.49 9.67
N GLU A 30 15.54 -10.15 10.69
CA GLU A 30 14.87 -11.13 11.54
C GLU A 30 13.65 -10.56 12.30
N LEU A 31 13.55 -9.24 12.44
CA LEU A 31 12.40 -8.56 13.06
C LEU A 31 11.24 -8.33 12.09
N LEU A 32 11.44 -8.53 10.78
CA LEU A 32 10.40 -8.27 9.79
C LEU A 32 9.18 -9.22 9.95
N PRO A 33 9.32 -10.53 10.19
CA PRO A 33 8.18 -11.40 10.47
C PRO A 33 7.35 -10.95 11.69
N GLU A 34 8.03 -10.49 12.76
CA GLU A 34 7.35 -9.95 13.95
C GLU A 34 6.60 -8.66 13.60
N LEU A 35 7.22 -7.76 12.81
CA LEU A 35 6.57 -6.55 12.33
C LEU A 35 5.31 -6.85 11.51
N LEU A 36 5.35 -7.85 10.62
CA LEU A 36 4.20 -8.27 9.81
C LEU A 36 3.10 -8.88 10.66
N SER A 37 3.46 -9.70 11.64
CA SER A 37 2.52 -10.25 12.62
C SER A 37 1.78 -9.13 13.37
N ILE A 38 2.49 -8.06 13.75
CA ILE A 38 1.87 -6.88 14.40
C ILE A 38 0.99 -6.09 13.41
N CYS A 39 1.39 -5.97 12.13
CA CYS A 39 0.53 -5.36 11.11
C CYS A 39 -0.81 -6.10 10.96
N ALA A 40 -0.81 -7.42 11.14
CA ALA A 40 -2.01 -8.26 11.05
C ALA A 40 -2.95 -8.17 12.27
N LEU A 41 -2.52 -7.55 13.39
CA LEU A 41 -3.36 -7.32 14.58
C LEU A 41 -4.31 -6.14 14.37
N VAL A 42 -5.23 -6.26 13.40
CA VAL A 42 -6.07 -5.14 12.93
C VAL A 42 -6.97 -4.50 14.00
N GLU A 43 -7.24 -5.23 15.07
CA GLU A 43 -7.98 -4.73 16.23
C GLU A 43 -7.14 -3.86 17.18
N ASP A 44 -5.82 -3.97 17.15
CA ASP A 44 -4.92 -3.23 18.02
C ASP A 44 -4.43 -1.94 17.33
N GLU A 45 -4.43 -0.81 18.04
CA GLU A 45 -3.93 0.46 17.51
C GLU A 45 -2.44 0.41 17.14
N ILE A 46 -1.67 -0.48 17.76
CA ILE A 46 -0.26 -0.66 17.44
C ILE A 46 -0.03 -1.09 15.99
N SER A 47 -1.00 -1.79 15.37
CA SER A 47 -0.95 -2.17 13.95
C SER A 47 -0.84 -0.96 13.03
N CYS A 48 -1.41 0.19 13.42
CA CYS A 48 -1.27 1.44 12.68
C CYS A 48 0.18 1.92 12.69
N ARG A 49 0.88 1.83 13.82
CA ARG A 49 2.30 2.23 13.91
C ARG A 49 3.20 1.24 13.18
N ALA A 50 2.89 -0.05 13.26
CA ALA A 50 3.58 -1.10 12.52
C ALA A 50 3.52 -0.87 11.01
N THR A 51 2.33 -0.59 10.48
CA THR A 51 2.15 -0.30 9.04
C THR A 51 2.85 1.00 8.61
N TRP A 52 2.99 2.01 9.48
CA TRP A 52 3.82 3.19 9.20
C TRP A 52 5.30 2.83 9.07
N GLY A 53 5.80 1.99 9.99
CA GLY A 53 7.15 1.46 9.93
C GLY A 53 7.41 0.67 8.66
N LEU A 54 6.48 -0.24 8.31
CA LEU A 54 6.54 -1.06 7.10
C LEU A 54 6.54 -0.22 5.82
N GLU A 55 5.68 0.80 5.71
CA GLU A 55 5.66 1.69 4.54
C GLU A 55 6.97 2.46 4.40
N PHE A 56 7.52 2.95 5.52
CA PHE A 56 8.78 3.68 5.49
C PHE A 56 9.96 2.78 5.13
N LEU A 57 9.97 1.53 5.61
CA LEU A 57 10.90 0.49 5.18
C LEU A 57 10.81 0.27 3.67
N CYS A 58 9.60 0.08 3.14
CA CYS A 58 9.37 -0.15 1.72
C CYS A 58 9.79 1.03 0.84
N LYS A 59 9.63 2.27 1.34
CA LYS A 59 10.10 3.48 0.66
C LYS A 59 11.62 3.46 0.43
N ASN A 60 12.39 2.92 1.36
CA ASN A 60 13.85 2.88 1.30
C ASN A 60 14.38 1.59 0.64
N ASN A 61 13.75 0.45 0.90
CA ASN A 61 14.16 -0.85 0.39
C ASN A 61 12.95 -1.78 0.22
N LEU A 62 12.21 -1.58 -0.88
CA LEU A 62 11.05 -2.38 -1.26
C LEU A 62 11.37 -3.87 -1.42
N ASN A 63 12.62 -4.22 -1.73
CA ASN A 63 13.02 -5.61 -1.92
C ASN A 63 12.92 -6.45 -0.64
N SER A 64 12.92 -5.82 0.54
CA SER A 64 12.86 -6.51 1.84
C SER A 64 11.56 -7.29 2.04
N ILE A 65 10.46 -6.83 1.44
CA ILE A 65 9.14 -7.47 1.62
C ILE A 65 8.84 -8.56 0.60
N LEU A 66 9.70 -8.76 -0.41
CA LEU A 66 9.43 -9.72 -1.48
C LEU A 66 9.21 -11.17 -1.00
N PRO A 67 9.95 -11.68 0.00
CA PRO A 67 9.69 -13.02 0.55
C PRO A 67 8.34 -13.14 1.27
N TYR A 68 7.69 -12.03 1.60
CA TYR A 68 6.50 -11.96 2.45
C TYR A 68 5.26 -11.45 1.70
N LEU A 69 5.30 -11.38 0.35
CA LEU A 69 4.18 -10.84 -0.43
C LEU A 69 2.88 -11.61 -0.22
N ASP A 70 2.95 -12.94 -0.17
CA ASP A 70 1.77 -13.79 0.07
C ASP A 70 1.13 -13.47 1.44
N GLU A 71 1.94 -13.39 2.50
CA GLU A 71 1.48 -13.05 3.85
C GLU A 71 0.85 -11.64 3.89
N ILE A 72 1.55 -10.64 3.32
CA ILE A 72 1.08 -9.27 3.25
C ILE A 72 -0.29 -9.20 2.56
N LEU A 73 -0.43 -9.85 1.41
CA LEU A 73 -1.67 -9.84 0.64
C LEU A 73 -2.79 -10.66 1.30
N GLN A 74 -2.44 -11.62 2.15
CA GLN A 74 -3.40 -12.41 2.93
C GLN A 74 -4.07 -11.58 4.03
N PHE A 75 -3.31 -10.82 4.82
CA PHE A 75 -3.90 -10.05 5.93
C PHE A 75 -4.42 -8.67 5.52
N THR A 76 -3.93 -8.08 4.42
CA THR A 76 -4.31 -6.71 4.03
C THR A 76 -5.83 -6.49 3.89
N PRO A 77 -6.63 -7.43 3.33
CA PRO A 77 -8.08 -7.26 3.23
C PRO A 77 -8.79 -7.06 4.59
N ALA A 78 -8.21 -7.55 5.69
CA ALA A 78 -8.78 -7.38 7.03
C ALA A 78 -8.49 -6.00 7.65
N ILE A 79 -7.58 -5.20 7.05
CA ILE A 79 -7.21 -3.89 7.58
C ILE A 79 -8.33 -2.88 7.30
N TYR A 80 -9.02 -2.43 8.34
CA TYR A 80 -10.10 -1.45 8.24
C TYR A 80 -9.74 -0.06 8.79
N ARG A 81 -8.74 0.03 9.69
CA ARG A 81 -8.35 1.30 10.32
C ARG A 81 -7.70 2.23 9.29
N HIS A 82 -8.29 3.39 9.02
CA HIS A 82 -7.75 4.33 8.03
C HIS A 82 -6.26 4.68 8.19
N PRO A 83 -5.71 4.85 9.42
CA PRO A 83 -4.28 5.12 9.59
C PRO A 83 -3.36 3.98 9.14
N ALA A 84 -3.87 2.74 9.06
CA ALA A 84 -3.17 1.56 8.55
C ALA A 84 -3.44 1.31 7.05
N VAL A 85 -4.66 1.55 6.57
CA VAL A 85 -5.03 1.40 5.15
C VAL A 85 -4.17 2.28 4.23
N ARG A 86 -3.97 3.55 4.59
CA ARG A 86 -3.18 4.48 3.78
C ARG A 86 -1.74 3.99 3.52
N PRO A 87 -0.94 3.61 4.55
CA PRO A 87 0.38 3.00 4.36
C PRO A 87 0.37 1.79 3.42
N MET A 88 -0.59 0.87 3.58
CA MET A 88 -0.69 -0.32 2.73
C MET A 88 -0.98 0.03 1.28
N ALA A 89 -1.93 0.93 1.03
CA ALA A 89 -2.21 1.43 -0.32
C ALA A 89 -0.98 2.06 -0.98
N LYS A 90 -0.14 2.72 -0.20
CA LYS A 90 1.11 3.32 -0.69
C LYS A 90 2.20 2.29 -0.99
N ILE A 91 2.29 1.21 -0.22
CA ILE A 91 3.18 0.07 -0.54
C ILE A 91 2.77 -0.55 -1.87
N PHE A 92 1.47 -0.71 -2.14
CA PHE A 92 0.99 -1.22 -3.43
C PHE A 92 1.28 -0.26 -4.59
N GLU A 93 1.23 1.05 -4.36
CA GLU A 93 1.68 2.05 -5.34
C GLU A 93 3.19 1.90 -5.62
N TYR A 94 4.02 1.67 -4.58
CA TYR A 94 5.45 1.41 -4.76
C TYR A 94 5.71 0.15 -5.60
N LEU A 95 5.04 -0.96 -5.29
CA LEU A 95 5.14 -2.20 -6.07
C LEU A 95 4.74 -1.98 -7.52
N SER A 96 3.62 -1.31 -7.77
CA SER A 96 3.10 -1.05 -9.11
C SER A 96 4.04 -0.14 -9.92
N ILE A 97 4.56 0.94 -9.31
CA ILE A 97 5.52 1.83 -9.96
C ILE A 97 6.82 1.10 -10.31
N ASP A 98 7.37 0.31 -9.38
CA ASP A 98 8.62 -0.41 -9.63
C ASP A 98 8.46 -1.52 -10.66
N PHE A 99 7.29 -2.17 -10.71
CA PHE A 99 6.97 -3.21 -11.70
C PHE A 99 6.75 -2.64 -13.11
N TYR A 100 5.87 -1.64 -13.27
CA TYR A 100 5.44 -1.15 -14.59
C TYR A 100 6.28 0.00 -15.14
N LYS A 101 6.67 0.97 -14.28
CA LYS A 101 7.40 2.17 -14.73
C LYS A 101 8.90 1.97 -14.69
N LYS A 102 9.44 1.55 -13.55
CA LYS A 102 10.90 1.34 -13.40
C LYS A 102 11.35 0.01 -14.00
N LYS A 103 10.42 -0.95 -14.19
CA LYS A 103 10.69 -2.28 -14.70
C LYS A 103 11.82 -2.98 -13.93
N SER A 104 11.78 -2.87 -12.59
CA SER A 104 12.78 -3.46 -11.72
C SER A 104 12.81 -4.98 -11.89
N PRO A 105 13.92 -5.59 -12.35
CA PRO A 105 13.98 -7.03 -12.61
C PRO A 105 13.66 -7.87 -11.38
N LYS A 106 14.09 -7.41 -10.19
CA LYS A 106 13.85 -8.12 -8.94
C LYS A 106 12.37 -8.08 -8.54
N ILE A 107 11.70 -6.94 -8.71
CA ILE A 107 10.26 -6.84 -8.46
C ILE A 107 9.48 -7.66 -9.49
N GLN A 108 9.81 -7.55 -10.78
CA GLN A 108 9.12 -8.32 -11.83
C GLN A 108 9.26 -9.84 -11.66
N LYS A 109 10.39 -10.30 -11.13
CA LYS A 109 10.62 -11.72 -10.82
C LYS A 109 9.73 -12.25 -9.68
N HIS A 110 9.44 -11.43 -8.65
CA HIS A 110 8.77 -11.91 -7.42
C HIS A 110 7.30 -11.49 -7.32
N LEU A 111 6.93 -10.34 -7.89
CA LEU A 111 5.56 -9.87 -7.92
C LEU A 111 4.81 -10.64 -9.02
N SER A 112 4.30 -11.83 -8.71
CA SER A 112 3.58 -12.72 -9.63
C SER A 112 2.27 -12.11 -10.16
N THR A 113 1.70 -12.70 -11.21
CA THR A 113 0.38 -12.28 -11.73
C THR A 113 -0.69 -12.37 -10.64
N LYS A 114 -0.70 -13.45 -9.85
CA LYS A 114 -1.61 -13.62 -8.71
C LYS A 114 -1.49 -12.48 -7.69
N HIS A 115 -0.27 -12.02 -7.40
CA HIS A 115 -0.08 -10.87 -6.52
C HIS A 115 -0.69 -9.60 -7.13
N ARG A 116 -0.48 -9.35 -8.42
CA ARG A 116 -0.99 -8.17 -9.12
C ARG A 116 -2.53 -8.18 -9.22
N GLU A 117 -3.14 -9.34 -9.48
CA GLU A 117 -4.58 -9.53 -9.41
C GLU A 117 -5.11 -9.22 -8.01
N LYS A 118 -4.45 -9.74 -6.96
CA LYS A 118 -4.89 -9.49 -5.58
C LYS A 118 -4.77 -8.03 -5.17
N ILE A 119 -3.69 -7.35 -5.57
CA ILE A 119 -3.53 -5.90 -5.37
C ILE A 119 -4.64 -5.15 -6.12
N THR A 120 -5.00 -5.58 -7.33
CA THR A 120 -6.08 -4.97 -8.12
C THR A 120 -7.41 -5.03 -7.36
N GLU A 121 -7.79 -6.21 -6.86
CA GLU A 121 -9.00 -6.41 -6.04
C GLU A 121 -9.02 -5.46 -4.83
N ILE A 122 -7.96 -5.48 -4.01
CA ILE A 122 -7.87 -4.68 -2.79
C ILE A 122 -7.94 -3.18 -3.11
N CYS A 123 -7.28 -2.73 -4.18
CA CYS A 123 -7.33 -1.34 -4.57
C CYS A 123 -8.73 -0.89 -5.02
N PHE A 124 -9.49 -1.75 -5.71
CA PHE A 124 -10.89 -1.48 -6.04
C PHE A 124 -11.76 -1.44 -4.79
N ASP A 125 -11.59 -2.39 -3.87
CA ASP A 125 -12.31 -2.40 -2.58
C ASP A 125 -12.10 -1.08 -1.83
N TRP A 126 -10.87 -0.57 -1.77
CA TRP A 126 -10.58 0.72 -1.14
C TRP A 126 -11.15 1.93 -1.89
N LEU A 127 -11.39 1.84 -3.21
CA LEU A 127 -12.05 2.91 -3.95
C LEU A 127 -13.56 2.97 -3.64
N ILE A 128 -14.21 1.82 -3.56
CA ILE A 128 -15.67 1.72 -3.41
C ILE A 128 -16.14 1.77 -1.95
N THR A 129 -15.29 1.43 -1.00
CA THR A 129 -15.59 1.52 0.44
C THR A 129 -15.32 2.92 1.02
N ASP A 130 -15.80 3.17 2.25
CA ASP A 130 -15.47 4.40 2.97
C ASP A 130 -13.99 4.39 3.38
N GLN A 131 -13.17 5.13 2.64
CA GLN A 131 -11.74 5.30 2.90
C GLN A 131 -11.32 6.75 2.72
N LYS A 132 -10.32 7.17 3.49
CA LYS A 132 -9.76 8.51 3.35
C LYS A 132 -9.12 8.71 1.97
N VAL A 133 -9.22 9.93 1.46
CA VAL A 133 -8.82 10.30 0.09
C VAL A 133 -7.39 9.88 -0.27
N ALA A 134 -6.46 9.89 0.69
CA ALA A 134 -5.07 9.48 0.44
C ALA A 134 -4.94 8.02 0.04
N ALA A 135 -5.66 7.10 0.71
CA ALA A 135 -5.66 5.68 0.35
C ALA A 135 -6.25 5.49 -1.05
N LYS A 136 -7.40 6.12 -1.32
CA LYS A 136 -8.04 6.10 -2.64
C LYS A 136 -7.10 6.60 -3.73
N ALA A 137 -6.38 7.71 -3.51
CA ALA A 137 -5.44 8.25 -4.49
C ALA A 137 -4.31 7.27 -4.84
N TYR A 138 -3.71 6.59 -3.85
CA TYR A 138 -2.69 5.57 -4.09
C TYR A 138 -3.26 4.34 -4.83
N SER A 139 -4.48 3.93 -4.50
CA SER A 139 -5.20 2.88 -5.24
C SER A 139 -5.42 3.27 -6.69
N MET A 140 -5.85 4.51 -6.99
CA MET A 140 -6.04 4.97 -8.38
C MET A 140 -4.75 4.90 -9.19
N THR A 141 -3.61 5.34 -8.62
CA THR A 141 -2.31 5.24 -9.31
C THR A 141 -1.96 3.78 -9.60
N SER A 142 -2.17 2.89 -8.62
CA SER A 142 -1.89 1.46 -8.75
C SER A 142 -2.76 0.83 -9.84
N LEU A 143 -4.07 1.04 -9.80
CA LEU A 143 -5.04 0.52 -10.77
C LEU A 143 -4.80 1.05 -12.18
N TYR A 144 -4.42 2.33 -12.32
CA TYR A 144 -4.01 2.86 -13.61
C TYR A 144 -2.84 2.07 -14.22
N LEU A 145 -1.84 1.70 -13.42
CA LEU A 145 -0.70 0.92 -13.90
C LEU A 145 -1.08 -0.55 -14.16
N LEU A 146 -1.83 -1.16 -13.25
CA LEU A 146 -2.31 -2.54 -13.38
C LEU A 146 -3.21 -2.71 -14.63
N GLY A 147 -3.98 -1.68 -14.99
CA GLY A 147 -4.79 -1.73 -16.22
C GLY A 147 -4.01 -1.60 -17.53
N THR A 148 -2.68 -1.38 -17.47
CA THR A 148 -1.83 -1.57 -18.66
C THR A 148 -1.55 -3.05 -18.96
N GLU A 149 -1.82 -3.94 -18.01
CA GLU A 149 -1.73 -5.40 -18.15
C GLU A 149 -3.12 -6.04 -18.20
N PHE A 150 -4.00 -5.67 -17.28
CA PHE A 150 -5.34 -6.25 -17.17
C PHE A 150 -6.37 -5.37 -17.88
N ASN A 151 -6.77 -5.78 -19.09
CA ASN A 151 -7.65 -5.01 -19.98
C ASN A 151 -8.99 -4.56 -19.35
N TRP A 152 -9.48 -5.28 -18.33
CA TRP A 152 -10.75 -4.95 -17.66
C TRP A 152 -10.62 -3.82 -16.63
N VAL A 153 -9.41 -3.55 -16.14
CA VAL A 153 -9.19 -2.62 -15.01
C VAL A 153 -9.43 -1.17 -15.42
N HIS A 154 -9.01 -0.74 -16.62
CA HIS A 154 -9.23 0.64 -17.08
C HIS A 154 -10.72 0.97 -17.29
N PRO A 155 -11.52 0.14 -17.98
CA PRO A 155 -12.97 0.32 -18.05
C PRO A 155 -13.64 0.40 -16.67
N GLU A 156 -13.30 -0.52 -15.76
CA GLU A 156 -13.89 -0.56 -14.42
C GLU A 156 -13.47 0.67 -13.58
N LEU A 157 -12.19 1.03 -13.62
CA LEU A 157 -11.68 2.22 -12.93
C LEU A 157 -12.38 3.49 -13.42
N LYS A 158 -12.63 3.62 -14.71
CA LYS A 158 -13.38 4.75 -15.26
C LYS A 158 -14.78 4.84 -14.64
N ILE A 159 -15.52 3.74 -14.63
CA ILE A 159 -16.89 3.67 -14.07
C ILE A 159 -16.88 4.07 -12.59
N VAL A 160 -15.99 3.48 -11.79
CA VAL A 160 -15.88 3.77 -10.34
C VAL A 160 -15.56 5.24 -10.08
N LEU A 161 -14.64 5.82 -10.86
CA LEU A 161 -14.25 7.22 -10.73
C LEU A 161 -15.38 8.18 -11.11
N GLU A 162 -16.10 7.92 -12.20
CA GLU A 162 -17.22 8.73 -12.67
C GLU A 162 -18.39 8.72 -11.67
N ASN A 163 -18.75 7.53 -11.15
CA ASN A 163 -19.81 7.36 -10.17
C ASN A 163 -19.53 8.12 -8.86
N SER A 164 -18.27 8.08 -8.39
CA SER A 164 -17.86 8.74 -7.15
C SER A 164 -17.44 10.21 -7.36
N TYR A 165 -17.42 10.70 -8.60
CA TYR A 165 -16.81 11.99 -8.92
C TYR A 165 -17.53 13.14 -8.22
N HIS A 166 -18.86 13.18 -8.28
CA HIS A 166 -19.66 14.30 -7.78
C HIS A 166 -19.63 14.41 -6.26
N SER A 167 -19.70 13.27 -5.57
CA SER A 167 -19.69 13.17 -4.09
C SER A 167 -18.27 13.21 -3.49
N GLY A 168 -17.23 13.04 -4.30
CA GLY A 168 -15.84 13.08 -3.85
C GLY A 168 -15.37 14.45 -3.35
N SER A 169 -14.39 14.44 -2.44
CA SER A 169 -13.69 15.65 -2.00
C SER A 169 -12.94 16.35 -3.14
N ALA A 170 -12.55 17.61 -2.95
CA ALA A 170 -11.76 18.34 -3.95
C ALA A 170 -10.47 17.59 -4.34
N ALA A 171 -9.78 17.01 -3.36
CA ALA A 171 -8.58 16.21 -3.59
C ALA A 171 -8.89 14.91 -4.36
N TYR A 172 -10.03 14.27 -4.09
CA TYR A 172 -10.47 13.09 -4.84
C TYR A 172 -10.74 13.46 -6.30
N LYS A 173 -11.55 14.49 -6.54
CA LYS A 173 -11.89 14.99 -7.88
C LYS A 173 -10.65 15.35 -8.70
N ALA A 174 -9.67 16.00 -8.08
CA ALA A 174 -8.39 16.32 -8.72
C ALA A 174 -7.64 15.05 -9.16
N ARG A 175 -7.54 14.05 -8.28
CA ARG A 175 -6.88 12.77 -8.60
C ARG A 175 -7.62 11.96 -9.66
N ALA A 176 -8.94 11.86 -9.53
CA ALA A 176 -9.80 11.16 -10.50
C ALA A 176 -9.63 11.75 -11.91
N ARG A 177 -9.63 13.09 -12.04
CA ARG A 177 -9.42 13.77 -13.33
C ARG A 177 -8.08 13.42 -13.96
N MET A 178 -6.99 13.49 -13.19
CA MET A 178 -5.65 13.12 -13.68
C MET A 178 -5.56 11.69 -14.20
N VAL A 179 -6.32 10.77 -13.60
CA VAL A 179 -6.34 9.36 -13.97
C VAL A 179 -7.23 9.12 -15.18
N LEU A 180 -8.44 9.70 -15.20
CA LEU A 180 -9.36 9.66 -16.34
C LEU A 180 -8.73 10.23 -17.62
N GLU A 181 -7.92 11.30 -17.51
CA GLU A 181 -7.17 11.85 -18.64
C GLU A 181 -6.15 10.88 -19.24
N LYS A 182 -5.63 9.94 -18.44
CA LYS A 182 -4.61 8.96 -18.86
C LYS A 182 -5.20 7.65 -19.38
N ILE A 183 -6.46 7.35 -19.07
CA ILE A 183 -7.17 6.13 -19.50
C ILE A 183 -7.82 6.33 -20.90
N LYS A 184 -7.70 7.52 -21.49
CA LYS A 184 -8.24 7.85 -22.80
C LYS A 184 -7.63 7.03 -23.94
#